data_AF-A0A524A1F6-F1
#
_entry.id   AF-A0A524A1F6-F1
#
_cell.length_a   1.000
_cell.length_b   1.000
_cell.length_c   1.000
_cell.angle_alpha   90.00
_cell.angle_beta   90.00
_cell.angle_gamma   90.00
#
_symmetry.space_group_name_H-M   'P 1'
#
loop_
_entity.id
_entity.type
_entity.pdbx_description
1 polymer ?
#
loop_
_entity_poly.entity_id
_entity_poly.type
_entity_poly.pdbx_seq_one_letter_code
_entity_poly.pdbx_strand_id
1 'polypeptide(L)'
;KAELARSFQEDAGFIDTSGYCLFITFAVLDNAEGLEGAVETCNAVLGTSWTTDDIGRIGREVLKLELDFNAKAGFTKAHDRLPEFMSYEKLPPHNNVFDVPDEDLDKVHPK
;
A
#
# COMPACT_ATOMS: atom_id res chain seq x y z
N LYS A 1 -2.48 -4.45 12.33
CA LYS A 1 -2.30 -5.14 11.01
C LYS A 1 -2.87 -4.30 9.87
N ALA A 2 -4.14 -3.88 9.95
CA ALA A 2 -4.80 -3.10 8.88
C ALA A 2 -4.15 -1.74 8.57
N GLU A 3 -3.84 -0.94 9.60
CA GLU A 3 -3.20 0.37 9.44
C GLU A 3 -1.84 0.27 8.75
N LEU A 4 -0.98 -0.63 9.24
CA LEU A 4 0.32 -0.90 8.63
C LEU A 4 0.19 -1.34 7.16
N ALA A 5 -0.75 -2.25 6.86
CA ALA A 5 -1.00 -2.68 5.49
C ALA A 5 -1.45 -1.52 4.60
N ARG A 6 -2.31 -0.63 5.11
CA ARG A 6 -2.75 0.57 4.39
C ARG A 6 -1.57 1.53 4.14
N SER A 7 -0.75 1.82 5.14
CA SER A 7 0.42 2.70 4.99
C SER A 7 1.38 2.18 3.92
N PHE A 8 1.68 0.87 3.92
CA PHE A 8 2.54 0.29 2.89
C PHE A 8 1.94 0.40 1.48
N GLN A 9 0.63 0.30 1.34
CA GLN A 9 -0.02 0.49 0.03
C GLN A 9 0.02 1.95 -0.42
N GLU A 10 -0.11 2.90 0.51
CA GLU A 10 0.00 4.34 0.21
C GLU A 10 1.44 4.67 -0.23
N ASP A 11 2.43 4.20 0.51
CA ASP A 11 3.83 4.40 0.15
C ASP A 11 4.15 3.76 -1.21
N ALA A 12 3.68 2.53 -1.45
CA ALA A 12 3.84 1.86 -2.74
C ALA A 12 3.14 2.63 -3.88
N GLY A 13 1.95 3.20 -3.64
CA GLY A 13 1.23 4.03 -4.61
C GLY A 13 2.03 5.26 -5.03
N PHE A 14 2.74 5.90 -4.10
CA PHE A 14 3.67 7.00 -4.43
C PHE A 14 4.86 6.51 -5.27
N ILE A 15 5.47 5.38 -4.91
CA ILE A 15 6.63 4.83 -5.62
C ILE A 15 6.26 4.42 -7.04
N ASP A 16 5.13 3.73 -7.22
CA ASP A 16 4.66 3.29 -8.52
C ASP A 16 4.28 4.48 -9.42
N THR A 17 3.57 5.48 -8.88
CA THR A 17 3.17 6.65 -9.69
C THR A 17 4.32 7.59 -10.03
N SER A 18 5.39 7.62 -9.22
CA SER A 18 6.61 8.38 -9.52
C SER A 18 7.54 7.65 -10.50
N GLY A 19 7.26 6.38 -10.80
CA GLY A 19 8.04 5.57 -11.75
C GLY A 19 9.34 5.03 -11.15
N TYR A 20 9.53 5.13 -9.83
CA TYR A 20 10.66 4.53 -9.15
C TYR A 20 10.52 3.01 -9.05
N CYS A 21 11.66 2.32 -9.03
CA CYS A 21 11.67 0.90 -8.70
C CYS A 21 11.32 0.72 -7.20
N LEU A 22 10.42 -0.20 -6.88
CA LEU A 22 10.06 -0.53 -5.49
C LEU A 22 11.27 -0.82 -4.60
N PHE A 23 12.38 -1.31 -5.16
CA PHE A 23 13.59 -1.62 -4.40
C PHE A 23 14.33 -0.41 -3.85
N ILE A 24 13.98 0.83 -4.23
CA ILE A 24 14.52 2.00 -3.55
C ILE A 24 14.07 2.06 -2.08
N THR A 25 12.94 1.44 -1.72
CA THR A 25 12.40 1.43 -0.35
C THR A 25 13.41 0.85 0.66
N PHE A 26 14.18 -0.17 0.30
CA PHE A 26 15.24 -0.72 1.16
C PHE A 26 16.36 0.29 1.48
N ALA A 27 16.62 1.26 0.59
CA ALA A 27 17.64 2.28 0.82
C ALA A 27 17.07 3.52 1.53
N VAL A 28 15.90 4.01 1.08
CA VAL A 28 15.34 5.26 1.59
C VAL A 28 14.68 5.12 2.96
N LEU A 29 14.28 3.91 3.36
CA LEU A 29 13.81 3.64 4.72
C LEU A 29 14.93 3.67 5.75
N ASP A 30 16.18 3.39 5.34
CA ASP A 30 17.37 3.43 6.19
C ASP A 30 18.14 4.75 6.09
N ASN A 31 17.81 5.62 5.12
CA ASN A 31 18.48 6.90 4.87
C ASN A 31 17.48 8.02 4.54
N ALA A 32 17.29 8.94 5.50
CA ALA A 32 16.39 10.09 5.36
C ALA A 32 16.75 11.01 4.19
N GLU A 33 18.04 11.29 3.94
CA GLU A 33 18.48 12.11 2.80
C GLU A 33 18.12 11.43 1.46
N GLY A 34 18.12 10.09 1.44
CA GLY A 34 17.69 9.32 0.27
C GLY A 34 16.20 9.46 -0.01
N LEU A 35 15.37 9.48 1.03
CA LEU A 35 13.92 9.67 0.91
C LEU A 35 13.59 11.10 0.45
N GLU A 36 14.23 12.10 1.06
CA GLU A 36 14.09 13.51 0.66
C GLU A 36 14.52 13.70 -0.79
N GLY A 37 15.67 13.14 -1.19
CA GLY A 37 16.17 13.20 -2.56
C GLY A 37 15.21 12.58 -3.58
N ALA A 38 14.51 11.49 -3.24
CA ALA A 38 13.50 10.89 -4.11
C ALA A 38 12.26 11.79 -4.31
N VAL A 39 11.89 12.60 -3.32
CA VAL A 39 10.83 13.61 -3.45
C VAL A 39 11.32 14.81 -4.25
N GLU A 40 12.56 15.25 -4.02
CA GLU A 40 13.17 16.38 -4.73
C GLU A 40 13.30 16.13 -6.23
N THR A 41 13.65 14.91 -6.64
CA THR A 41 13.70 14.54 -8.07
C THR A 41 12.31 14.64 -8.71
N CYS A 42 11.25 14.21 -8.01
CA CYS A 42 9.87 14.36 -8.47
C CYS A 42 9.51 15.84 -8.62
N ASN A 43 9.85 16.66 -7.62
CA ASN A 43 9.65 18.12 -7.68
C ASN A 43 10.39 18.76 -8.86
N ALA A 44 11.64 18.35 -9.12
CA ALA A 44 12.43 18.87 -10.23
C ALA A 44 11.82 18.54 -11.60
N VAL A 45 11.21 17.36 -11.75
CA VAL A 45 10.57 16.93 -13.01
C VAL A 45 9.18 17.54 -13.18
N LEU A 46 8.38 17.60 -12.12
CA LEU A 46 6.96 17.99 -12.18
C LEU A 46 6.73 19.47 -11.88
N GLY A 47 7.72 20.19 -11.36
CA GLY A 47 7.57 21.58 -10.91
C GLY A 47 6.72 21.72 -9.64
N THR A 48 6.59 20.65 -8.86
CA THR A 48 5.81 20.61 -7.61
C THR A 48 6.63 21.10 -6.42
N SER A 49 5.99 21.20 -5.25
CA SER A 49 6.64 21.56 -3.98
C SER A 49 6.23 20.57 -2.89
N TRP A 50 6.33 19.27 -3.21
CA TRP A 50 6.03 18.19 -2.27
C TRP A 50 7.13 18.04 -1.22
N THR A 51 6.73 17.51 -0.08
CA THR A 51 7.59 17.11 1.04
C THR A 51 7.45 15.60 1.28
N THR A 52 8.27 15.03 2.17
CA THR A 52 8.13 13.61 2.54
C THR A 52 6.76 13.30 3.18
N ASP A 53 6.12 14.28 3.82
CA ASP A 53 4.76 14.15 4.35
C ASP A 53 3.68 13.95 3.26
N ASP A 54 3.99 14.32 2.01
CA ASP A 54 3.07 14.18 0.88
C ASP A 54 3.02 12.76 0.31
N ILE A 55 4.00 11.89 0.62
CA ILE A 55 4.10 10.52 0.09
C ILE A 55 2.80 9.75 0.35
N GLY A 56 2.39 9.66 1.61
CA GLY A 56 1.17 8.95 2.00
C GLY A 56 -0.11 9.63 1.47
N ARG A 57 -0.11 10.96 1.30
CA ARG A 57 -1.24 11.69 0.72
C ARG A 57 -1.42 11.34 -0.76
N ILE A 58 -0.34 11.41 -1.54
CA ILE A 58 -0.33 11.12 -2.98
C ILE A 58 -0.74 9.67 -3.22
N GLY A 59 -0.13 8.73 -2.50
CA GLY A 59 -0.49 7.32 -2.59
C GLY A 59 -1.97 7.05 -2.27
N ARG A 60 -2.50 7.70 -1.22
CA ARG A 60 -3.91 7.60 -0.86
C ARG A 60 -4.84 8.15 -1.94
N GLU A 61 -4.46 9.23 -2.63
CA GLU A 61 -5.22 9.79 -3.75
C GLU A 61 -5.31 8.79 -4.91
N VAL A 62 -4.20 8.13 -5.26
CA VAL A 62 -4.15 7.07 -6.29
C VAL A 62 -5.03 5.89 -5.89
N LEU A 63 -4.83 5.34 -4.69
CA LEU A 63 -5.62 4.21 -4.19
C LEU A 63 -7.12 4.51 -4.16
N LYS A 64 -7.53 5.74 -3.82
CA LYS A 64 -8.94 6.13 -3.83
C LYS A 64 -9.55 6.05 -5.23
N LEU A 65 -8.81 6.45 -6.26
CA LEU A 65 -9.25 6.36 -7.65
C LEU A 65 -9.37 4.89 -8.09
N GLU A 66 -8.40 4.05 -7.74
CA GLU A 66 -8.41 2.63 -8.06
C GLU A 66 -9.55 1.87 -7.37
N LEU A 67 -9.78 2.16 -6.09
CA LEU A 67 -10.88 1.57 -5.31
C LEU A 67 -12.25 2.00 -5.86
N ASP A 68 -12.41 3.27 -6.23
CA ASP A 68 -13.64 3.76 -6.87
C ASP A 68 -13.88 3.11 -8.24
N PHE A 69 -12.82 2.93 -9.03
CA PHE A 69 -12.89 2.18 -10.28
C PHE A 69 -13.35 0.73 -10.05
N ASN A 70 -12.75 0.03 -9.07
CA ASN A 70 -13.12 -1.34 -8.74
C ASN A 70 -14.56 -1.44 -8.19
N ALA A 71 -14.98 -0.49 -7.36
CA ALA A 71 -16.35 -0.43 -6.86
C ALA A 71 -17.36 -0.27 -8.01
N LYS A 72 -17.08 0.59 -8.99
CA LYS A 72 -17.87 0.75 -10.22
C LYS A 72 -17.88 -0.50 -11.09
N ALA A 73 -16.81 -1.30 -11.05
CA ALA A 73 -16.74 -2.61 -11.71
C ALA A 73 -17.47 -3.73 -10.93
N GLY A 74 -18.03 -3.44 -9.75
CA GLY A 74 -18.82 -4.40 -8.95
C GLY A 74 -18.06 -5.08 -7.81
N PHE A 75 -16.83 -4.63 -7.50
CA PHE A 75 -16.05 -5.21 -6.40
C PHE A 75 -16.64 -4.82 -5.03
N THR A 76 -17.17 -5.82 -4.34
CA THR A 76 -17.59 -5.72 -2.93
C THR A 76 -16.53 -6.29 -1.98
N LYS A 77 -16.74 -6.14 -0.66
CA LYS A 77 -15.87 -6.74 0.37
C LYS A 77 -15.73 -8.26 0.28
N ALA A 78 -16.66 -8.95 -0.39
CA ALA A 78 -16.57 -10.38 -0.60
C ALA A 78 -15.38 -10.78 -1.50
N HIS A 79 -14.87 -9.85 -2.33
CA HIS A 79 -13.68 -10.07 -3.16
C HIS A 79 -12.38 -9.78 -2.41
N ASP A 80 -12.46 -9.11 -1.26
CA ASP A 80 -11.31 -8.76 -0.41
C ASP A 80 -11.07 -9.89 0.62
N ARG A 81 -11.12 -11.15 0.15
CA ARG A 81 -10.99 -12.38 0.97
C ARG A 81 -9.92 -13.29 0.41
N LEU A 82 -9.17 -13.94 1.30
CA LEU A 82 -8.14 -14.90 0.92
C LEU A 82 -8.76 -16.23 0.46
N PRO A 83 -8.02 -17.02 -0.35
CA PRO A 83 -8.41 -18.39 -0.66
C PRO A 83 -8.71 -19.21 0.61
N GLU A 84 -9.81 -19.96 0.60
CA GLU A 84 -10.34 -20.67 1.77
C GLU A 84 -9.29 -21.58 2.44
N PHE A 85 -8.47 -22.27 1.65
CA PHE A 85 -7.43 -23.17 2.16
C PHE A 85 -6.45 -22.49 3.12
N MET A 86 -6.20 -21.18 2.96
CA MET A 86 -5.31 -20.46 3.87
C MET A 86 -5.85 -20.39 5.31
N SER A 87 -7.16 -20.62 5.52
CA SER A 87 -7.79 -20.59 6.85
C SER A 87 -7.76 -21.93 7.60
N TYR A 88 -7.50 -23.04 6.93
CA TYR A 88 -7.53 -24.37 7.54
C TYR A 88 -6.30 -25.26 7.22
N GLU A 89 -5.58 -25.01 6.13
CA GLU A 89 -4.42 -25.78 5.73
C GLU A 89 -3.16 -25.29 6.46
N LYS A 90 -2.61 -26.14 7.32
CA LYS A 90 -1.41 -25.83 8.10
C LYS A 90 -0.17 -26.11 7.29
N LEU A 91 0.70 -25.11 7.17
CA LEU A 91 1.98 -25.25 6.47
C LEU A 91 3.13 -25.45 7.47
N PRO A 92 3.90 -26.55 7.37
CA PRO A 92 5.09 -26.74 8.20
C PRO A 92 6.17 -25.69 7.90
N PRO A 93 7.10 -25.42 8.84
CA PRO A 93 7.21 -26.04 10.16
C PRO A 93 6.31 -25.37 11.23
N HIS A 94 5.79 -24.18 10.95
CA HIS A 94 5.08 -23.36 11.93
C HIS A 94 3.63 -23.81 12.13
N ASN A 95 3.05 -24.53 11.17
CA ASN A 95 1.70 -25.07 11.20
C ASN A 95 0.62 -24.03 11.53
N ASN A 96 0.88 -22.78 11.14
CA ASN A 96 -0.06 -21.68 11.25
C ASN A 96 -0.99 -21.66 10.04
N VAL A 97 -2.17 -21.08 10.26
CA VAL A 97 -3.13 -20.70 9.23
C VAL A 97 -3.28 -19.18 9.26
N PHE A 98 -3.89 -18.61 8.23
CA PHE A 98 -4.28 -17.22 8.25
C PHE A 98 -5.38 -16.98 9.29
N ASP A 99 -5.08 -16.17 10.29
CA ASP A 99 -5.90 -15.96 11.48
C ASP A 99 -6.42 -14.53 11.62
N VAL A 100 -6.26 -13.68 10.59
CA VAL A 100 -6.73 -12.30 10.63
C VAL A 100 -8.24 -12.28 10.40
N PRO A 101 -9.05 -11.72 11.32
CA PRO A 101 -10.48 -11.62 11.15
C PRO A 101 -10.87 -10.78 9.93
N ASP A 102 -11.96 -11.14 9.26
CA ASP A 102 -12.56 -10.36 8.16
C ASP A 102 -12.80 -8.90 8.53
N GLU A 103 -13.21 -8.63 9.79
CA GLU A 103 -13.40 -7.27 10.28
C GLU A 103 -12.11 -6.45 10.32
N ASP A 104 -10.95 -7.09 10.48
CA ASP A 104 -9.65 -6.42 10.41
C ASP A 104 -9.21 -6.19 8.97
N LEU A 105 -9.55 -7.09 8.04
CA LEU A 105 -9.35 -6.87 6.61
C LEU A 105 -10.20 -5.69 6.10
N ASP A 106 -11.46 -5.63 6.52
CA ASP A 106 -12.40 -4.57 6.13
C ASP A 106 -11.97 -3.17 6.66
N LYS A 107 -11.04 -3.10 7.62
CA LYS A 107 -10.47 -1.85 8.15
C LYS A 107 -9.30 -1.30 7.32
N VAL A 108 -8.75 -2.06 6.35
CA VAL A 108 -7.62 -1.61 5.52
C VAL A 108 -8.05 -0.41 4.67
N HIS A 109 -9.12 -0.55 3.90
CA HIS A 109 -9.77 0.54 3.17
C HIS A 109 -11.21 0.69 3.67
N PRO A 110 -11.48 1.61 4.60
CA PRO A 110 -12.85 1.88 4.99
C PRO A 110 -13.63 2.39 3.77
N LYS A 111 -14.67 1.65 3.38
CA LYS A 111 -15.60 2.02 2.30
C LYS A 111 -16.65 3.01 2.81
#